data_AF-A0A963WYA9-F1
#
_entry.id   AF-A0A963WYA9-F1
#
_cell.length_a   1.000
_cell.length_b   1.000
_cell.length_c   1.000
_cell.angle_alpha   90.00
_cell.angle_beta   90.00
_cell.angle_gamma   90.00
#
_symmetry.space_group_name_H-M   'P 1'
#
loop_
_entity.id
_entity.type
_entity.pdbx_description
1 polymer ?
#
loop_
_entity_poly.entity_id
_entity_poly.type
_entity_poly.pdbx_seq_one_letter_code
_entity_poly.pdbx_strand_id
1 'polypeptide(L)' 'MMKINKATLITASIAAVILVSGCSNKHVPDEYMVLRNAPLALPPDFYLTPGGPDSDLDEIIDPQELAKRALFGSN' A
#
# COMPACT_ATOMS: atom_id res chain seq x y z
N MET A 1 2.52 46.94 22.98
CA MET A 1 2.54 46.05 24.17
C MET A 1 1.33 45.12 24.07
N MET A 2 1.55 43.85 23.68
CA MET A 2 0.45 42.93 23.38
C MET A 2 -0.13 42.34 24.66
N LYS A 3 -1.43 42.58 24.92
CA LYS A 3 -2.13 42.04 26.09
C LYS A 3 -2.51 40.59 25.81
N ILE A 4 -1.99 39.67 26.61
CA ILE A 4 -2.26 38.24 26.50
C ILE A 4 -3.59 37.97 27.19
N ASN A 5 -4.62 37.64 26.39
CA ASN A 5 -5.93 37.26 26.92
C ASN A 5 -5.92 35.76 27.28
N LYS A 6 -6.69 35.38 28.31
CA LYS A 6 -6.78 33.98 28.78
C LYS A 6 -7.20 33.02 27.66
N ALA A 7 -8.09 33.47 26.78
CA ALA A 7 -8.53 32.70 25.61
C ALA A 7 -7.38 32.43 24.63
N THR A 8 -6.50 33.41 24.39
CA THR A 8 -5.33 33.25 23.51
C THR A 8 -4.29 32.30 24.09
N LEU A 9 -4.20 32.23 25.42
CA LEU A 9 -3.29 31.34 26.13
C LEU A 9 -3.78 29.87 26.05
N ILE A 10 -5.09 29.67 26.16
CA ILE A 10 -5.73 28.34 26.05
C ILE A 10 -5.64 27.80 24.60
N THR A 11 -5.88 28.64 23.59
CA THR A 11 -5.74 28.18 22.20
C THR A 11 -4.31 27.84 21.84
N ALA A 12 -3.34 28.60 22.34
CA ALA A 12 -1.92 28.30 22.15
C ALA A 12 -1.49 26.98 22.81
N SER A 13 -1.99 26.68 24.01
CA SER A 13 -1.64 25.43 24.70
C SER A 13 -2.25 24.20 24.02
N ILE A 14 -3.50 24.29 23.56
CA ILE A 14 -4.16 23.20 22.82
C ILE A 14 -3.43 22.95 21.49
N ALA A 15 -3.04 24.00 20.77
CA ALA A 15 -2.27 23.87 19.53
C ALA A 15 -0.93 23.16 19.76
N ALA A 16 -0.23 23.47 20.87
CA ALA A 16 1.02 22.82 21.23
C ALA A 16 0.85 21.32 21.54
N VAL A 17 -0.23 20.94 22.25
CA VAL A 17 -0.50 19.53 22.58
C VAL A 17 -0.81 18.71 21.33
N ILE A 18 -1.59 19.26 20.39
CA ILE A 18 -1.91 18.59 19.13
C ILE A 18 -0.63 18.32 18.32
N LEU A 19 0.26 19.30 18.22
CA LEU A 19 1.52 19.15 17.48
C LEU A 19 2.45 18.08 18.07
N VAL A 20 2.47 17.91 19.40
CA VAL A 20 3.35 16.93 20.06
C VAL A 20 2.74 15.52 20.10
N SER A 21 1.40 15.40 19.99
CA SER A 21 0.71 14.10 20.09
C SER A 21 1.14 13.05 19.05
N GLY A 22 1.64 13.48 17.88
CA GLY A 22 2.17 12.60 16.83
C GLY A 22 3.54 11.98 17.12
N CYS A 23 4.31 12.52 18.06
CA CYS A 23 5.67 12.06 18.34
C CYS A 23 5.74 10.91 19.36
N SER A 24 4.63 10.56 20.03
CA SER A 24 4.64 9.59 21.12
C SER A 24 4.49 8.13 20.69
N ASN A 25 4.06 7.86 19.45
CA ASN A 25 3.66 6.51 19.02
C ASN A 25 4.57 5.96 17.92
N LYS A 26 5.85 5.77 18.23
CA LYS A 26 6.78 5.07 17.34
C LYS A 26 6.39 3.59 17.24
N HIS A 27 5.61 3.25 16.21
CA HIS A 27 5.37 1.85 15.82
C HIS A 27 6.63 1.33 15.12
N VAL A 28 7.54 0.73 15.88
CA VAL A 28 8.68 0.00 15.31
C VAL A 28 8.18 -1.38 14.89
N PRO A 29 8.41 -1.82 13.65
CA PRO A 29 8.11 -3.18 13.23
C PRO A 29 8.87 -4.20 14.10
N ASP A 30 8.25 -5.34 14.36
CA ASP A 30 8.90 -6.42 15.09
C ASP A 30 9.80 -7.23 14.13
N GLU A 31 11.11 -7.05 14.26
CA GLU A 31 12.14 -7.74 13.46
C GLU A 31 12.21 -9.26 13.72
N TYR A 32 11.57 -9.75 14.80
CA TYR A 32 11.53 -11.17 15.14
C TYR A 32 10.16 -11.81 14.91
N MET A 33 9.24 -11.09 14.26
CA MET A 33 7.93 -11.62 13.94
C MET A 33 8.03 -12.75 12.91
N VAL A 34 7.93 -14.00 13.38
CA VAL A 34 7.94 -15.18 12.52
C VAL A 34 6.52 -15.44 11.99
N LEU A 35 6.28 -15.09 10.72
CA LEU A 35 5.05 -15.47 10.03
C LEU A 35 5.10 -16.96 9.67
N ARG A 36 4.20 -17.76 10.25
CA ARG A 36 4.09 -19.21 9.98
C ARG A 36 3.28 -19.55 8.72
N ASN A 37 2.60 -18.57 8.13
CA ASN A 37 1.76 -18.73 6.96
C ASN A 37 2.14 -17.67 5.92
N ALA A 38 3.24 -17.89 5.20
CA ALA A 38 3.47 -17.13 3.98
C ALA A 38 2.27 -17.38 3.05
N PRO A 39 1.68 -16.33 2.44
CA PRO A 39 0.62 -16.53 1.47
C PRO A 39 1.16 -17.39 0.34
N LEU A 40 0.58 -18.58 0.14
CA LEU A 40 0.87 -19.38 -1.04
C LEU A 40 0.23 -18.65 -2.22
N ALA A 41 1.01 -17.85 -2.93
CA ALA A 41 0.61 -17.38 -4.24
C ALA A 41 0.52 -18.61 -5.13
N LEU A 42 -0.69 -19.00 -5.52
CA LEU A 42 -0.88 -20.02 -6.55
C LEU A 42 -0.22 -19.47 -7.83
N PRO A 43 0.84 -20.11 -8.35
CA PRO A 43 1.38 -19.70 -9.63
C PRO A 43 0.29 -19.84 -10.70
N PRO A 44 0.25 -18.94 -11.70
CA PRO A 44 -0.65 -19.12 -12.82
C PRO A 44 -0.32 -20.42 -13.55
N ASP A 45 -1.34 -21.05 -14.12
CA ASP A 45 -1.18 -22.24 -14.94
C ASP A 45 -0.41 -21.88 -16.22
N PHE A 46 0.86 -22.27 -16.28
CA PHE A 46 1.65 -22.14 -17.50
C PHE A 46 1.44 -23.38 -18.36
N TYR A 47 0.64 -23.26 -19.41
CA TYR A 47 0.51 -24.29 -20.44
C TYR A 47 1.79 -24.28 -21.30
N LEU A 48 2.83 -24.98 -20.84
CA LEU A 48 4.13 -25.10 -21.53
C LEU A 48 4.05 -25.96 -22.80
N THR A 49 2.91 -26.59 -23.05
CA THR A 49 2.59 -27.27 -24.30
C THR A 49 1.50 -26.47 -25.01
N PRO A 50 1.64 -26.21 -26.32
CA PRO A 50 0.54 -25.61 -27.07
C PRO A 50 -0.71 -26.47 -26.88
N GLY A 51 -1.82 -25.81 -26.57
CA GLY A 51 -3.09 -26.49 -26.42
C GLY A 51 -3.44 -27.26 -27.70
N GLY A 52 -4.22 -28.33 -27.55
CA GLY A 52 -4.68 -29.12 -28.70
C GLY A 52 -5.56 -28.30 -29.65
N PRO A 53 -6.03 -28.90 -30.76
CA PRO A 53 -6.91 -28.21 -31.72
C PRO A 53 -8.17 -27.58 -31.11
N ASP A 54 -8.63 -28.10 -29.96
CA ASP A 54 -9.81 -27.64 -29.23
C ASP A 54 -9.48 -26.73 -28.03
N SER A 55 -8.22 -26.31 -27.84
CA SER A 55 -7.89 -25.37 -26.78
C SER A 55 -8.39 -23.96 -27.11
N ASP A 56 -8.83 -23.23 -26.09
CA ASP A 56 -9.17 -21.82 -26.22
C ASP A 56 -8.00 -21.07 -26.88
N LEU A 57 -8.30 -20.28 -27.92
CA LEU A 57 -7.32 -19.42 -28.56
C LEU A 57 -6.91 -18.34 -27.56
N ASP A 58 -5.60 -18.12 -27.42
CA ASP A 58 -5.07 -17.04 -26.59
C ASP A 58 -5.75 -15.71 -26.97
N GLU A 59 -6.15 -14.96 -25.95
CA GLU A 59 -6.70 -13.62 -26.15
C GLU A 59 -5.62 -12.75 -26.83
N ILE A 60 -5.98 -12.13 -27.96
CA ILE A 60 -5.09 -11.21 -28.67
C ILE A 60 -4.96 -9.95 -27.83
N ILE A 61 -3.98 -9.93 -26.93
CA ILE A 61 -3.68 -8.78 -26.07
C ILE A 61 -2.81 -7.79 -26.85
N ASP A 62 -3.26 -6.53 -26.92
CA ASP A 62 -2.44 -5.44 -27.46
C ASP A 62 -1.14 -5.30 -26.63
N PRO A 63 0.05 -5.37 -27.26
CA PRO A 63 1.32 -5.23 -26.55
C PRO A 63 1.43 -3.93 -25.74
N GLN A 64 0.75 -2.85 -26.15
CA GLN A 64 0.74 -1.60 -25.39
C GLN A 64 -0.02 -1.76 -24.06
N GLU A 65 -1.13 -2.49 -24.08
CA GLU A 65 -1.93 -2.79 -22.90
C GLU A 65 -1.18 -3.71 -21.94
N LEU A 66 -0.49 -4.72 -22.47
CA LEU A 66 0.37 -5.62 -21.69
C LEU A 66 1.49 -4.85 -20.97
N ALA A 67 2.17 -3.96 -21.69
CA ALA A 67 3.24 -3.13 -21.12
C ALA A 67 2.70 -2.20 -20.02
N LYS A 68 1.53 -1.58 -20.23
CA LYS A 68 0.89 -0.72 -19.24
C LYS A 68 0.53 -1.49 -17.97
N ARG A 69 -0.02 -2.70 -18.08
CA ARG A 69 -0.34 -3.57 -16.94
C ARG A 69 0.91 -3.98 -16.16
N ALA A 70 1.99 -4.32 -16.86
CA ALA A 70 3.25 -4.71 -16.24
C ALA A 70 3.92 -3.54 -15.48
N LEU A 71 3.83 -2.31 -16.00
CA LEU A 71 4.45 -1.13 -15.40
C LEU A 71 3.63 -0.52 -14.25
N PHE A 72 2.31 -0.53 -14.35
CA PHE A 72 1.44 0.24 -13.45
C PHE A 72 0.45 -0.61 -12.64
N GLY A 73 0.42 -1.93 -12.86
CA GLY A 73 -0.56 -2.82 -12.24
C GLY A 73 -1.97 -2.66 -12.82
N SER A 74 -2.84 -3.63 -12.55
CA SER A 74 -4.26 -3.57 -12.93
C SER A 74 -4.99 -2.57 -12.03
N ASN A 75 -5.29 -1.38 -12.56
CA ASN A 75 -6.29 -0.47 -12.00
C ASN A 75 -7.48 -0.36 -12.96
#